data_AF-A0A6V7ULI1-F1
#
_entry.id   AF-A0A6V7ULI1-F1
#
_cell.length_a   1.000
_cell.length_b   1.000
_cell.length_c   1.000
_cell.angle_alpha   90.00
_cell.angle_beta   90.00
_cell.angle_gamma   90.00
#
_symmetry.space_group_name_H-M   'P 1'
#
loop_
_entity.id
_entity.type
_entity.pdbx_description
1 polymer ?
#
loop_
_entity_poly.entity_id
_entity_poly.type
_entity_poly.pdbx_seq_one_letter_code
_entity_poly.pdbx_strand_id
1 'polypeptide(L)'
;MQFASTMLILSILIFLNYYGVHPQIVSMLGNANQTENCLEWGDWGPCIWVKGSNPLWQRSYFDQLLPGRKGCRNHMFFKLLRERWGEALNNVLDYFKELLIDEEPCGFCSFQHSCGRKCNRRTDFKSSINALFVAERRCIEFTQINSCKYKFNQERGCKLWPNNLINLPNVSDSMKDFINGMSMLNCVEAASEYRATCRCCCAPYTPNPLNKFKCELL
;
A
#
# COMPACT_ATOMS: atom_id res chain seq x y z
N MET A 1 -42.74 9.84 1.33
CA MET A 1 -41.90 8.90 2.11
C MET A 1 -40.84 8.15 1.29
N GLN A 2 -40.77 8.29 -0.05
CA GLN A 2 -39.86 7.51 -0.88
C GLN A 2 -38.46 8.15 -1.06
N PHE A 3 -38.36 9.48 -0.96
CA PHE A 3 -37.11 10.24 -1.09
C PHE A 3 -36.15 10.11 0.11
N ALA A 4 -36.67 9.86 1.30
CA ALA A 4 -35.86 9.70 2.50
C ALA A 4 -35.08 8.37 2.48
N SER A 5 -35.69 7.28 2.00
CA SER A 5 -35.05 5.97 1.89
C SER A 5 -33.93 5.93 0.86
N THR A 6 -34.07 6.61 -0.29
CA THR A 6 -33.00 6.69 -1.29
C THR A 6 -31.80 7.51 -0.81
N MET A 7 -32.03 8.60 -0.06
CA MET A 7 -30.95 9.38 0.55
C MET A 7 -30.23 8.61 1.68
N LEU A 8 -30.97 7.81 2.46
CA LEU A 8 -30.38 6.95 3.49
C LEU A 8 -29.53 5.83 2.87
N ILE A 9 -29.98 5.22 1.78
CA ILE A 9 -29.22 4.18 1.07
C ILE A 9 -27.98 4.79 0.41
N LEU A 10 -28.09 5.98 -0.20
CA LEU A 10 -26.95 6.67 -0.81
C LEU A 10 -25.90 7.05 0.26
N SER A 11 -26.34 7.57 1.41
CA SER A 11 -25.45 7.89 2.52
C SER A 11 -24.82 6.64 3.13
N ILE A 12 -25.55 5.53 3.30
CA ILE A 12 -24.98 4.25 3.75
C ILE A 12 -23.97 3.71 2.72
N LEU A 13 -24.21 3.82 1.41
CA LEU A 13 -23.26 3.41 0.37
C LEU A 13 -22.02 4.30 0.31
N ILE A 14 -22.15 5.59 0.61
CA ILE A 14 -21.03 6.53 0.76
C ILE A 14 -20.24 6.21 2.04
N PHE A 15 -20.91 5.89 3.15
CA PHE A 15 -20.27 5.49 4.41
C PHE A 15 -19.60 4.11 4.33
N LEU A 16 -20.14 3.16 3.57
CA LEU A 16 -19.51 1.85 3.33
C LEU A 16 -18.28 1.94 2.41
N ASN A 17 -18.21 2.93 1.52
CA ASN A 17 -16.99 3.26 0.77
C ASN A 17 -15.96 4.06 1.60
N TYR A 18 -16.34 4.53 2.79
CA TYR A 18 -15.46 5.32 3.66
C TYR A 18 -14.57 4.48 4.58
N TYR A 19 -14.71 3.15 4.57
CA TYR A 19 -13.70 2.26 5.12
C TYR A 19 -12.47 2.34 4.21
N GLY A 20 -11.63 3.33 4.50
CA GLY A 20 -10.48 3.71 3.70
C GLY A 20 -9.75 2.48 3.21
N VAL A 21 -9.75 2.31 1.89
CA VAL A 21 -8.92 1.31 1.25
C VAL A 21 -7.51 1.89 1.27
N HIS A 22 -6.76 1.51 2.30
CA HIS A 22 -5.37 1.90 2.44
C HIS A 22 -4.54 0.88 1.64
N PRO A 23 -3.63 1.29 0.76
CA PRO A 23 -2.75 0.40 -0.01
C PRO A 23 -1.52 -0.02 0.81
N GLN A 24 -1.53 0.34 2.09
CA GLN A 24 -0.50 0.17 3.08
C GLN A 24 -0.64 -1.22 3.68
N ILE A 25 0.32 -2.12 3.44
CA ILE A 25 0.23 -3.54 3.84
C ILE A 25 -0.19 -3.67 5.31
N VAL A 26 0.31 -2.79 6.18
CA VAL A 26 -0.03 -2.81 7.60
C VAL A 26 -1.40 -2.19 7.87
N SER A 27 -1.72 -1.05 7.24
CA SER A 27 -3.00 -0.38 7.46
C SER A 27 -4.19 -1.15 6.88
N MET A 28 -3.93 -2.08 5.96
CA MET A 28 -4.91 -3.03 5.44
C MET A 28 -5.29 -4.10 6.45
N LEU A 29 -4.33 -4.51 7.28
CA LEU A 29 -4.49 -5.60 8.23
C LEU A 29 -4.91 -5.11 9.63
N GLY A 30 -4.90 -3.79 9.86
CA GLY A 30 -5.33 -3.18 11.12
C GLY A 30 -4.83 -1.75 11.28
N ASN A 31 -4.90 -1.24 12.52
CA ASN A 31 -4.34 0.07 12.86
C ASN A 31 -2.83 0.09 12.64
N ALA A 32 -2.33 0.95 11.75
CA ALA A 32 -0.92 1.10 11.40
C ALA A 32 -0.25 2.33 12.04
N ASN A 33 -0.79 2.83 13.15
CA ASN A 33 -0.17 3.93 13.89
C ASN A 33 0.74 3.42 15.00
N GLN A 34 1.71 4.25 15.41
CA GLN A 34 2.39 4.06 16.69
C GLN A 34 1.38 4.33 17.81
N THR A 35 1.25 3.40 18.73
CA THR A 35 0.23 3.41 19.79
C THR A 35 0.83 3.09 21.14
N GLU A 36 0.15 3.50 22.20
CA GLU A 36 0.61 3.37 23.59
C GLU A 36 0.61 1.93 24.11
N ASN A 37 -0.03 0.99 23.39
CA ASN A 37 0.00 -0.42 23.75
C ASN A 37 1.35 -1.12 23.49
N CYS A 38 2.36 -0.36 23.04
CA CYS A 38 3.75 -0.76 22.95
C CYS A 38 4.61 0.15 23.82
N LEU A 39 5.44 -0.42 24.70
CA LEU A 39 6.33 0.37 25.57
C LEU A 39 7.40 1.13 24.78
N GLU A 40 7.83 0.57 23.65
CA GLU A 40 8.88 1.13 22.82
C GLU A 40 8.51 0.97 21.34
N TRP A 41 8.81 1.98 20.53
CA TRP A 41 8.76 1.92 19.08
C TRP A 41 10.18 2.06 18.50
N GLY A 42 10.49 1.30 17.45
CA GLY A 42 11.72 1.49 16.71
C GLY A 42 11.70 2.77 15.87
N ASP A 43 12.88 3.19 15.41
CA ASP A 43 12.98 4.29 14.47
C ASP A 43 12.21 3.98 13.17
N TRP A 44 11.80 5.03 12.47
CA TRP A 44 11.26 4.89 11.13
C TRP A 44 12.35 4.39 10.19
N GLY A 45 12.08 3.27 9.55
CA GLY A 45 12.99 2.67 8.58
C GLY A 45 13.15 3.48 7.30
N PRO A 46 13.97 3.00 6.36
CA PRO A 46 14.14 3.65 5.07
C PRO A 46 12.84 3.60 4.26
N CYS A 47 12.75 4.48 3.27
CA CYS A 47 11.66 4.47 2.30
C CYS A 47 11.74 3.23 1.40
N ILE A 48 10.73 2.37 1.53
CA ILE A 48 10.62 1.14 0.74
C ILE A 48 10.10 1.51 -0.65
N TRP A 49 10.76 1.01 -1.68
CA TRP A 49 10.41 1.28 -3.08
C TRP A 49 10.79 0.12 -3.99
N VAL A 50 10.11 0.00 -5.13
CA VAL A 50 10.21 -1.19 -6.00
C VAL A 50 11.19 -1.05 -7.16
N LYS A 51 11.64 0.17 -7.48
CA LYS A 51 12.48 0.44 -8.67
C LYS A 51 13.46 1.59 -8.42
N GLY A 52 14.54 1.67 -9.21
CA GLY A 52 15.45 2.82 -9.25
C GLY A 52 16.89 2.51 -8.84
N SER A 53 17.77 3.51 -8.93
CA SER A 53 19.22 3.34 -8.82
C SER A 53 19.72 3.14 -7.38
N ASN A 54 18.91 3.41 -6.36
CA ASN A 54 19.28 3.17 -4.97
C ASN A 54 19.54 1.66 -4.74
N PRO A 55 20.72 1.25 -4.25
CA PRO A 55 21.03 -0.15 -4.01
C PRO A 55 20.07 -0.86 -3.05
N LEU A 56 19.39 -0.09 -2.17
CA LEU A 56 18.35 -0.62 -1.31
C LEU A 56 17.15 -1.13 -2.12
N TRP A 57 16.69 -0.38 -3.13
CA TRP A 57 15.52 -0.71 -3.95
C TRP A 57 15.75 -1.88 -4.92
N GLN A 58 17.00 -2.35 -5.03
CA GLN A 58 17.34 -3.59 -5.73
C GLN A 58 17.17 -4.85 -4.87
N ARG A 59 16.86 -4.68 -3.58
CA ARG A 59 16.63 -5.79 -2.65
C ARG A 59 15.15 -6.17 -2.58
N SER A 60 14.86 -7.38 -2.12
CA SER A 60 13.51 -7.80 -1.77
C SER A 60 12.88 -6.84 -0.75
N TYR A 61 11.55 -6.74 -0.73
CA TYR A 61 10.82 -5.88 0.22
C TYR A 61 11.30 -6.04 1.67
N PHE A 62 11.44 -7.28 2.13
CA PHE A 62 11.85 -7.56 3.52
C PHE A 62 13.30 -7.13 3.81
N ASP A 63 14.18 -7.19 2.82
CA ASP A 63 15.58 -6.82 2.98
C ASP A 63 15.82 -5.30 2.84
N GLN A 64 14.78 -4.56 2.43
CA GLN A 64 14.74 -3.10 2.50
C GLN A 64 14.40 -2.60 3.93
N LEU A 65 13.64 -3.37 4.72
CA LEU A 65 13.25 -2.99 6.08
C LEU A 65 14.46 -2.71 6.97
N LEU A 66 14.30 -1.79 7.94
CA LEU A 66 15.35 -1.42 8.89
C LEU A 66 15.87 -2.66 9.64
N PRO A 67 17.20 -2.94 9.62
CA PRO A 67 17.78 -4.07 10.32
C PRO A 67 17.97 -3.81 11.82
N GLY A 68 18.56 -4.79 12.50
CA GLY A 68 18.96 -4.65 13.91
C GLY A 68 17.85 -4.97 14.90
N ARG A 69 18.15 -4.77 16.19
CA ARG A 69 17.29 -5.17 17.31
C ARG A 69 15.98 -4.38 17.35
N LYS A 70 16.01 -3.10 16.99
CA LYS A 70 14.84 -2.21 17.00
C LYS A 70 14.16 -2.10 15.62
N GLY A 71 14.82 -2.55 14.56
CA GLY A 71 14.28 -2.48 13.20
C GLY A 71 13.19 -3.51 12.90
N CYS A 72 12.47 -3.26 11.80
CA CYS A 72 11.35 -4.08 11.37
C CYS A 72 11.75 -5.38 10.67
N ARG A 73 12.97 -5.48 10.13
CA ARG A 73 13.43 -6.68 9.38
C ARG A 73 13.35 -7.97 10.20
N ASN A 74 13.61 -7.86 11.50
CA ASN A 74 13.57 -8.98 12.43
C ASN A 74 12.31 -9.01 13.31
N HIS A 75 11.33 -8.14 13.02
CA HIS A 75 10.08 -8.11 13.77
C HIS A 75 9.20 -9.31 13.44
N MET A 76 8.49 -9.86 14.43
CA MET A 76 7.74 -11.11 14.30
C MET A 76 6.74 -11.06 13.13
N PHE A 77 6.03 -9.95 12.97
CA PHE A 77 5.09 -9.75 11.88
C PHE A 77 5.74 -9.97 10.50
N PHE A 78 6.86 -9.29 10.23
CA PHE A 78 7.54 -9.39 8.95
C PHE A 78 8.25 -10.73 8.74
N LYS A 79 8.74 -11.38 9.81
CA LYS A 79 9.27 -12.74 9.73
C LYS A 79 8.20 -13.73 9.28
N LEU A 80 7.04 -13.72 9.94
CA LEU A 80 5.92 -14.60 9.58
C LEU A 80 5.37 -14.30 8.18
N LEU A 81 5.26 -13.02 7.82
CA LEU A 81 4.85 -12.59 6.48
C LEU A 81 5.84 -13.09 5.42
N ARG A 82 7.15 -12.97 5.67
CA ARG A 82 8.21 -13.48 4.77
C ARG A 82 8.16 -15.00 4.64
N GLU A 83 8.06 -15.72 5.75
CA GLU A 83 8.07 -17.18 5.78
C GLU A 83 6.85 -17.78 5.08
N ARG A 84 5.67 -17.17 5.23
CA ARG A 84 4.41 -17.71 4.69
C ARG A 84 4.10 -17.24 3.27
N TRP A 85 4.35 -15.97 2.99
CA TRP A 85 3.86 -15.31 1.77
C TRP A 85 4.93 -14.47 1.06
N GLY A 86 6.22 -14.64 1.43
CA GLY A 86 7.28 -13.82 0.88
C GLY A 86 7.43 -13.95 -0.63
N GLU A 87 7.27 -15.16 -1.17
CA GLU A 87 7.30 -15.40 -2.63
C GLU A 87 6.11 -14.76 -3.34
N ALA A 88 4.89 -14.91 -2.81
CA ALA A 88 3.70 -14.27 -3.36
C ALA A 88 3.82 -12.73 -3.36
N LEU A 89 4.35 -12.14 -2.28
CA LEU A 89 4.60 -10.70 -2.21
C LEU A 89 5.65 -10.26 -3.23
N ASN A 90 6.75 -11.00 -3.39
CA ASN A 90 7.76 -10.69 -4.39
C ASN A 90 7.16 -10.71 -5.81
N ASN A 91 6.35 -11.71 -6.15
CA ASN A 91 5.70 -11.79 -7.47
C ASN A 91 4.80 -10.57 -7.75
N VAL A 92 4.07 -10.08 -6.74
CA VAL A 92 3.26 -8.86 -6.86
C VAL A 92 4.15 -7.62 -7.09
N LEU A 93 5.24 -7.51 -6.33
CA LEU A 93 6.15 -6.37 -6.43
C LEU A 93 6.94 -6.36 -7.74
N ASP A 94 7.36 -7.53 -8.22
CA ASP A 94 8.06 -7.70 -9.50
C ASP A 94 7.13 -7.32 -10.66
N TYR A 95 5.86 -7.74 -10.63
CA TYR A 95 4.85 -7.29 -11.59
C TYR A 95 4.74 -5.74 -11.63
N PHE A 96 4.64 -5.08 -10.47
CA PHE A 96 4.60 -3.62 -10.45
C PHE A 96 5.92 -2.99 -10.90
N LYS A 97 7.07 -3.56 -10.53
CA LYS A 97 8.40 -3.09 -10.94
C LYS A 97 8.59 -3.13 -12.46
N GLU A 98 8.09 -4.17 -13.12
CA GLU A 98 8.15 -4.33 -14.57
C GLU A 98 7.30 -3.31 -15.32
N LEU A 99 6.12 -2.97 -14.76
CA LEU A 99 5.20 -2.00 -15.34
C LEU A 99 5.58 -0.56 -15.02
N LEU A 100 6.14 -0.30 -13.85
CA LEU A 100 6.50 1.04 -13.40
C LEU A 100 7.59 1.63 -14.32
N ILE A 101 7.33 2.82 -14.84
CA ILE A 101 8.28 3.57 -15.67
C ILE A 101 9.20 4.41 -14.78
N ASP A 102 8.62 5.12 -13.80
CA ASP A 102 9.38 6.02 -12.93
C ASP A 102 10.33 5.25 -11.99
N GLU A 103 11.50 5.83 -11.76
CA GLU A 103 12.52 5.24 -10.88
C GLU A 103 12.50 5.83 -9.47
N GLU A 104 11.91 7.00 -9.29
CA GLU A 104 11.80 7.68 -7.99
C GLU A 104 10.43 7.43 -7.33
N PRO A 105 10.35 7.46 -5.99
CA PRO A 105 9.09 7.41 -5.25
C PRO A 105 8.05 8.43 -5.72
N CYS A 106 6.88 7.93 -6.09
CA CYS A 106 5.77 8.70 -6.63
C CYS A 106 4.43 8.17 -6.11
N GLY A 107 3.34 8.85 -6.44
CA GLY A 107 2.00 8.34 -6.25
C GLY A 107 1.56 8.17 -4.79
N PHE A 108 2.29 8.73 -3.83
CA PHE A 108 2.20 8.38 -2.42
C PHE A 108 2.33 6.87 -2.13
N CYS A 109 3.14 6.16 -2.93
CA CYS A 109 3.26 4.70 -2.89
C CYS A 109 4.48 4.16 -2.12
N SER A 110 5.41 5.03 -1.70
CA SER A 110 6.55 4.64 -0.87
C SER A 110 6.27 4.90 0.60
N PHE A 111 6.60 3.90 1.43
CA PHE A 111 6.29 3.89 2.85
C PHE A 111 7.51 3.57 3.70
N GLN A 112 7.51 4.10 4.92
CA GLN A 112 8.43 3.76 6.00
C GLN A 112 7.68 2.95 7.06
N HIS A 113 8.40 2.06 7.72
CA HIS A 113 7.84 1.23 8.78
C HIS A 113 8.59 1.44 10.09
N SER A 114 7.86 1.40 11.19
CA SER A 114 8.39 1.37 12.55
C SER A 114 7.75 0.20 13.30
N CYS A 115 8.51 -0.51 14.13
CA CYS A 115 8.02 -1.72 14.79
C CYS A 115 8.06 -1.58 16.30
N GLY A 116 6.94 -1.92 16.93
CA GLY A 116 6.74 -1.86 18.36
C GLY A 116 7.44 -3.01 19.09
N ARG A 117 7.76 -2.78 20.36
CA ARG A 117 8.41 -3.74 21.25
C ARG A 117 7.74 -3.74 22.62
N LYS A 118 7.78 -4.91 23.27
CA LYS A 118 7.11 -5.14 24.56
C LYS A 118 5.65 -4.68 24.51
N CYS A 119 4.97 -5.05 23.43
CA CYS A 119 3.59 -4.65 23.20
C CYS A 119 2.62 -5.61 23.85
N ASN A 120 1.48 -5.09 24.28
CA ASN A 120 0.38 -5.87 24.82
C ASN A 120 -0.88 -5.67 23.96
N ARG A 121 -1.64 -6.75 23.75
CA ARG A 121 -2.95 -6.69 23.09
C ARG A 121 -4.07 -6.30 24.06
N ARG A 122 -3.82 -6.41 25.36
CA ARG A 122 -4.72 -5.98 26.43
C ARG A 122 -4.20 -4.67 26.99
N THR A 123 -4.96 -3.60 26.80
CA THR A 123 -4.75 -2.33 27.48
C THR A 123 -5.96 -2.02 28.33
N ASP A 124 -5.76 -1.59 29.57
CA ASP A 124 -6.82 -1.22 30.50
C ASP A 124 -7.54 0.10 30.10
N PHE A 125 -7.19 0.68 28.95
CA PHE A 125 -7.61 2.03 28.53
C PHE A 125 -8.26 2.06 27.15
N LYS A 126 -9.18 3.03 26.99
CA LYS A 126 -9.94 3.42 25.77
C LYS A 126 -9.07 3.88 24.57
N SER A 127 -7.75 3.70 24.60
CA SER A 127 -6.85 4.14 23.53
C SER A 127 -6.87 3.16 22.35
N SER A 128 -6.61 3.67 21.14
CA SER A 128 -6.55 2.85 19.93
C SER A 128 -5.42 1.82 20.02
N ILE A 129 -5.72 0.55 19.76
CA ILE A 129 -4.75 -0.56 19.82
C ILE A 129 -4.16 -0.80 18.42
N ASN A 130 -2.84 -0.95 18.33
CA ASN A 130 -2.19 -1.56 17.17
C ASN A 130 -1.89 -3.03 17.49
N ALA A 131 -2.64 -3.95 16.87
CA ALA A 131 -2.52 -5.38 17.12
C ALA A 131 -1.41 -6.08 16.32
N LEU A 132 -0.89 -5.40 15.28
CA LEU A 132 0.19 -5.87 14.42
C LEU A 132 1.56 -5.52 15.00
N PHE A 133 1.60 -4.52 15.89
CA PHE A 133 2.82 -3.94 16.45
C PHE A 133 3.76 -3.41 15.36
N VAL A 134 3.18 -2.98 14.24
CA VAL A 134 3.88 -2.34 13.14
C VAL A 134 3.12 -1.07 12.81
N ALA A 135 3.86 0.02 12.73
CA ALA A 135 3.37 1.30 12.26
C ALA A 135 3.90 1.55 10.85
N GLU A 136 3.09 2.21 10.04
CA GLU A 136 3.42 2.55 8.67
C GLU A 136 3.10 4.03 8.43
N ARG A 137 3.96 4.71 7.68
CA ARG A 137 3.70 6.09 7.23
C ARG A 137 4.23 6.27 5.81
N ARG A 138 3.70 7.25 5.10
CA ARG A 138 4.27 7.66 3.82
C ARG A 138 5.71 8.10 4.02
N CYS A 139 6.57 7.71 3.09
CA CYS A 139 7.94 8.19 3.04
C CYS A 139 7.97 9.72 2.94
N ILE A 140 8.75 10.35 3.83
CA ILE A 140 8.90 11.81 3.94
C ILE A 140 10.19 12.32 3.31
N GLU A 141 11.10 11.43 2.91
CA GLU A 141 12.39 11.78 2.31
C GLU A 141 12.23 12.29 0.86
N PHE A 142 11.08 12.04 0.23
CA PHE A 142 10.78 12.44 -1.15
C PHE A 142 9.39 13.05 -1.27
N THR A 143 9.22 13.97 -2.22
CA THR A 143 7.89 14.48 -2.59
C THR A 143 7.22 13.49 -3.52
N GLN A 144 6.19 12.80 -3.01
CA GLN A 144 5.49 11.75 -3.76
C GLN A 144 4.13 12.19 -4.35
N ILE A 145 3.86 13.50 -4.40
CA ILE A 145 2.54 14.04 -4.82
C ILE A 145 2.23 13.81 -6.30
N ASN A 146 3.24 13.63 -7.13
CA ASN A 146 3.02 13.39 -8.55
C ASN A 146 2.66 11.91 -8.75
N SER A 147 1.64 11.63 -9.58
CA SER A 147 1.31 10.25 -9.95
C SER A 147 2.47 9.55 -10.65
N CYS A 148 2.59 8.26 -10.37
CA CYS A 148 3.51 7.36 -11.04
C CYS A 148 3.07 7.08 -12.48
N LYS A 149 4.03 6.98 -13.39
CA LYS A 149 3.86 6.49 -14.75
C LYS A 149 4.05 4.98 -14.79
N TYR A 150 3.07 4.29 -15.32
CA TYR A 150 3.12 2.87 -15.62
C TYR A 150 2.91 2.64 -17.12
N LYS A 151 3.46 1.54 -17.62
CA LYS A 151 3.19 1.05 -18.98
C LYS A 151 1.69 0.81 -19.14
N PHE A 152 1.17 1.21 -20.29
CA PHE A 152 -0.21 0.90 -20.68
C PHE A 152 -0.33 -0.58 -21.04
N ASN A 153 -1.37 -1.24 -20.52
CA ASN A 153 -1.67 -2.63 -20.86
C ASN A 153 -2.68 -2.65 -22.03
N GLN A 154 -2.33 -3.28 -23.14
CA GLN A 154 -3.18 -3.29 -24.35
C GLN A 154 -4.51 -4.04 -24.15
N GLU A 155 -4.54 -5.06 -23.29
CA GLU A 155 -5.74 -5.87 -23.05
C GLU A 155 -6.62 -5.28 -21.95
N ARG A 156 -6.02 -4.57 -20.99
CA ARG A 156 -6.66 -4.16 -19.73
C ARG A 156 -6.65 -2.65 -19.48
N GLY A 157 -6.11 -1.87 -20.41
CA GLY A 157 -5.91 -0.43 -20.26
C GLY A 157 -5.08 -0.09 -19.02
N CYS A 158 -5.59 0.82 -18.20
CA CYS A 158 -4.97 1.19 -16.91
C CYS A 158 -5.50 0.43 -15.69
N LYS A 159 -6.23 -0.68 -15.88
CA LYS A 159 -6.60 -1.58 -14.78
C LYS A 159 -5.43 -2.50 -14.41
N LEU A 160 -4.43 -1.93 -13.72
CA LEU A 160 -3.19 -2.64 -13.35
C LEU A 160 -3.38 -3.64 -12.19
N TRP A 161 -4.40 -3.45 -11.36
CA TRP A 161 -4.73 -4.34 -10.24
C TRP A 161 -6.27 -4.55 -10.16
N PRO A 162 -6.76 -5.72 -9.71
CA PRO A 162 -6.05 -6.97 -9.46
C PRO A 162 -5.51 -7.61 -10.74
N ASN A 163 -4.52 -8.50 -10.66
CA ASN A 163 -4.08 -9.29 -11.79
C ASN A 163 -4.00 -10.78 -11.45
N ASN A 164 -5.01 -11.53 -11.89
CA ASN A 164 -5.17 -12.96 -11.61
C ASN A 164 -4.10 -13.83 -12.28
N LEU A 165 -3.28 -13.26 -13.17
CA LEU A 165 -2.15 -13.95 -13.79
C LEU A 165 -0.90 -13.96 -12.88
N ILE A 166 -0.87 -13.16 -11.82
CA ILE A 166 0.22 -13.18 -10.85
C ILE A 166 0.12 -14.46 -10.02
N ASN A 167 1.18 -15.27 -10.02
CA ASN A 167 1.24 -16.46 -9.20
C ASN A 167 1.36 -16.06 -7.71
N LEU A 168 0.42 -16.53 -6.88
CA LEU A 168 0.40 -16.30 -5.43
C LEU A 168 0.53 -17.64 -4.68
N PRO A 169 1.74 -18.23 -4.63
CA PRO A 169 1.95 -19.52 -3.98
C PRO A 169 1.71 -19.44 -2.46
N ASN A 170 1.22 -20.53 -1.87
CA ASN A 170 0.93 -20.65 -0.43
C ASN A 170 -0.09 -19.63 0.13
N VAL A 171 -0.84 -18.97 -0.75
CA VAL A 171 -1.98 -18.11 -0.42
C VAL A 171 -3.26 -18.92 -0.62
N SER A 172 -4.12 -19.00 0.40
CA SER A 172 -5.43 -19.66 0.28
C SER A 172 -6.33 -18.89 -0.67
N ASP A 173 -7.30 -19.55 -1.31
CA ASP A 173 -8.20 -18.87 -2.26
C ASP A 173 -9.01 -17.75 -1.60
N SER A 174 -9.46 -17.95 -0.36
CA SER A 174 -10.10 -16.88 0.43
C SER A 174 -9.21 -15.66 0.63
N MET A 175 -7.90 -15.86 0.78
CA MET A 175 -6.94 -14.76 0.92
C MET A 175 -6.62 -14.14 -0.44
N LYS A 176 -6.62 -14.92 -1.53
CA LYS A 176 -6.49 -14.37 -2.89
C LYS A 176 -7.69 -13.49 -3.23
N ASP A 177 -8.91 -13.89 -2.88
CA ASP A 177 -10.11 -13.07 -3.07
C ASP A 177 -10.01 -11.77 -2.28
N PHE A 178 -9.59 -11.84 -1.02
CA PHE A 178 -9.30 -10.66 -0.21
C PHE A 178 -8.26 -9.76 -0.89
N ILE A 179 -7.13 -10.32 -1.31
CA ILE A 179 -6.03 -9.59 -1.98
C ILE A 179 -6.53 -8.93 -3.26
N ASN A 180 -7.25 -9.66 -4.11
CA ASN A 180 -7.76 -9.15 -5.37
C ASN A 180 -8.84 -8.08 -5.20
N GLY A 181 -9.57 -8.10 -4.09
CA GLY A 181 -10.53 -7.06 -3.71
C GLY A 181 -9.89 -5.77 -3.22
N MET A 182 -8.57 -5.73 -2.99
CA MET A 182 -7.89 -4.56 -2.46
C MET A 182 -7.71 -3.49 -3.54
N SER A 183 -8.01 -2.22 -3.24
CA SER A 183 -7.63 -1.09 -4.10
C SER A 183 -6.20 -0.65 -3.77
N MET A 184 -5.21 -1.21 -4.48
CA MET A 184 -3.81 -0.83 -4.31
C MET A 184 -3.49 0.50 -5.00
N LEU A 185 -4.03 0.68 -6.21
CA LEU A 185 -3.74 1.81 -7.08
C LEU A 185 -5.02 2.32 -7.73
N ASN A 186 -5.18 3.64 -7.76
CA ASN A 186 -6.12 4.31 -8.63
C ASN A 186 -5.36 4.84 -9.84
N CYS A 187 -5.75 4.41 -11.04
CA CYS A 187 -5.06 4.73 -12.27
C CYS A 187 -5.99 5.38 -13.29
N VAL A 188 -5.46 6.34 -14.04
CA VAL A 188 -6.12 6.97 -15.19
C VAL A 188 -5.22 6.90 -16.41
N GLU A 189 -5.83 6.87 -17.58
CA GLU A 189 -5.11 6.92 -18.85
C GLU A 189 -4.55 8.32 -19.10
N ALA A 190 -3.29 8.38 -19.49
CA ALA A 190 -2.65 9.55 -20.04
C ALA A 190 -2.18 9.23 -21.46
N ALA A 191 -3.03 9.57 -22.43
CA ALA A 191 -2.73 9.46 -23.85
C ALA A 191 -1.91 10.65 -24.32
N SER A 192 -0.81 10.37 -25.01
CA SER A 192 -0.20 11.29 -25.97
C SER A 192 -0.58 10.86 -27.38
N GLU A 193 -0.42 11.74 -28.37
CA GLU A 193 -0.74 11.51 -29.79
C GLU A 193 -0.11 10.22 -30.36
N TYR A 194 0.95 9.68 -29.74
CA TYR A 194 1.68 8.50 -30.21
C TYR A 194 1.80 7.34 -29.21
N ARG A 195 1.53 7.56 -27.92
CA ARG A 195 1.66 6.52 -26.87
C ARG A 195 0.72 6.78 -25.70
N ALA A 196 0.03 5.72 -25.26
CA ALA A 196 -0.71 5.69 -24.01
C ALA A 196 0.19 5.29 -22.84
N THR A 197 0.00 5.93 -21.69
CA THR A 197 0.61 5.56 -20.41
C THR A 197 -0.44 5.60 -19.32
N CYS A 198 -0.20 4.91 -18.21
CA CYS A 198 -1.05 4.97 -17.04
C CYS A 198 -0.45 5.91 -16.01
N ARG A 199 -1.26 6.81 -15.47
CA ARG A 199 -0.93 7.63 -14.31
C ARG A 199 -1.60 7.01 -13.10
N CYS A 200 -0.85 6.68 -12.07
CA CYS A 200 -1.38 5.97 -10.90
C CYS A 200 -0.95 6.63 -9.59
N CYS A 201 -1.87 6.64 -8.63
CA CYS A 201 -1.61 6.98 -7.24
C CYS A 201 -2.02 5.79 -6.38
N CYS A 202 -1.31 5.58 -5.29
CA CYS A 202 -1.71 4.63 -4.26
C CYS A 202 -2.98 5.15 -3.58
N ALA A 203 -3.91 4.24 -3.33
CA ALA A 203 -5.14 4.58 -2.62
C ALA A 203 -4.84 5.29 -1.27
N PRO A 204 -5.77 6.09 -0.72
CA PRO A 204 -7.03 6.51 -1.32
C PRO A 204 -6.87 7.66 -2.34
N TYR A 205 -5.65 7.96 -2.79
CA TYR A 205 -5.40 9.06 -3.73
C TYR A 205 -5.69 8.65 -5.17
N THR A 206 -6.13 9.59 -5.99
CA THR A 206 -6.37 9.44 -7.43
C THR A 206 -5.63 10.53 -8.21
N PRO A 207 -5.03 10.20 -9.37
CA PRO A 207 -4.43 11.21 -10.23
C PRO A 207 -5.49 12.13 -10.83
N ASN A 208 -5.30 13.45 -10.71
CA ASN A 208 -6.20 14.44 -11.32
C ASN A 208 -5.66 14.89 -12.70
N PRO A 209 -6.29 14.53 -13.83
CA PRO A 209 -5.83 14.92 -15.17
C PRO A 209 -5.77 16.45 -15.39
N LEU A 210 -6.65 17.21 -14.72
CA LEU A 210 -6.70 18.67 -14.85
C LEU A 210 -5.56 19.36 -14.09
N ASN A 211 -5.05 18.72 -13.03
CA ASN A 211 -3.94 19.22 -12.23
C ASN A 211 -2.63 18.49 -12.53
N LYS A 212 -2.31 18.32 -13.83
CA LYS A 212 -1.07 17.69 -14.30
C LYS A 212 -0.83 16.30 -13.68
N PHE A 213 -1.90 15.55 -13.39
CA PHE A 213 -1.88 14.24 -12.74
C PHE A 213 -1.22 14.22 -11.36
N LYS A 214 -1.38 15.28 -10.56
CA LYS A 214 -1.09 15.22 -9.12
C LYS A 214 -2.10 14.31 -8.40
N CYS A 215 -1.63 13.65 -7.35
CA CYS A 215 -2.41 12.78 -6.50
C CYS A 215 -3.23 13.61 -5.51
N GLU A 216 -4.54 13.43 -5.55
CA GLU A 216 -5.52 14.10 -4.69
C GLU A 216 -6.39 13.04 -4.01
N LEU A 217 -6.89 13.33 -2.82
CA LEU A 217 -7.82 12.42 -2.16
C LEU A 217 -9.11 12.34 -2.97
N LEU A 218 -9.63 11.13 -3.15
CA LEU A 218 -10.97 10.88 -3.68
C LEU A 218 -12.05 11.56 -2.83
#